data_AF-A0A6C1E7Q8-F1
#
_entry.id   AF-A0A6C1E7Q8-F1
#
_cell.length_a   1.000
_cell.length_b   1.000
_cell.length_c   1.000
_cell.angle_alpha   90.00
_cell.angle_beta   90.00
_cell.angle_gamma   90.00
#
_symmetry.space_group_name_H-M   'P 1'
#
loop_
_entity.id
_entity.type
_entity.pdbx_description
1 polymer ?
#
loop_
_entity_poly.entity_id
_entity_poly.type
_entity_poly.pdbx_seq_one_letter_code
_entity_poly.pdbx_strand_id
1 'polypeptide(L)'
;MKPSVPATPAESRNSLWSILIYLFAVQGLGSAIISGGIEFAIAYAMYHSRKDRITLWAFPHTLSGDCALSLLIQVGLTWASEELLVGFDDYKKPVFRLNKWVVKPSPLRNDSSEEIPAPRKRFIVDYFESENNLISNQSALYNNHKWLFAFLEVNRGIIPKGSDATLKGFLASQFIHDSSRSKFVNFLEWTVQKFIRSMILAVPMFIVIWPISMGILAGIGHKMGSYEYYFNDYPLPQVMKLISGVVIALVCTPATIVVIALRNQFHEELYYEGLANGTLLQDQESSSAGNVSSGSTDQDVSSTKQQSMEAMV
;
A
#
# COMPACT_ATOMS: atom_id res chain seq x y z
N MET A 1 11.72 -33.57 -15.19
CA MET A 1 10.53 -32.90 -15.74
C MET A 1 10.67 -31.41 -15.47
N LYS A 2 10.71 -30.57 -16.51
CA LYS A 2 10.66 -29.11 -16.33
C LYS A 2 9.29 -28.78 -15.69
N PRO A 3 9.23 -28.05 -14.57
CA PRO A 3 7.95 -27.56 -14.07
C PRO A 3 7.32 -26.70 -15.17
N SER A 4 6.07 -26.99 -15.52
CA SER A 4 5.31 -26.19 -16.46
C SER A 4 5.12 -24.80 -15.85
N VAL A 5 5.62 -23.77 -16.52
CA VAL A 5 5.36 -22.38 -16.15
C VAL A 5 3.85 -22.19 -16.05
N PRO A 6 3.31 -21.73 -14.91
CA PRO A 6 1.88 -21.47 -14.81
C PRO A 6 1.49 -20.44 -15.86
N ALA A 7 0.43 -20.75 -16.61
CA ALA A 7 -0.08 -19.84 -17.64
C ALA A 7 -0.38 -18.48 -17.01
N THR A 8 0.05 -17.41 -17.67
CA THR A 8 -0.28 -16.03 -17.27
C THR A 8 -1.80 -15.95 -17.11
N PRO A 9 -2.32 -15.44 -15.98
CA PRO A 9 -3.77 -15.42 -15.74
C PRO A 9 -4.50 -14.72 -16.88
N ALA A 10 -5.58 -15.34 -17.37
CA ALA A 10 -6.34 -14.86 -18.52
C ALA A 10 -6.75 -13.38 -18.35
N GLU A 11 -6.37 -12.54 -19.33
CA GLU A 11 -6.59 -11.09 -19.34
C GLU A 11 -8.09 -10.76 -19.28
N SER A 12 -8.61 -10.47 -18.09
CA SER A 12 -9.88 -9.74 -17.94
C SER A 12 -9.64 -8.27 -18.31
N ARG A 13 -9.94 -7.92 -19.55
CA ARG A 13 -9.77 -6.55 -20.07
C ARG A 13 -10.88 -5.65 -19.54
N ASN A 14 -10.65 -5.00 -18.41
CA ASN A 14 -11.62 -4.05 -17.84
C ASN A 14 -11.76 -2.83 -18.77
N SER A 15 -13.00 -2.40 -19.04
CA SER A 15 -13.27 -1.16 -19.77
C SER A 15 -12.81 0.05 -18.94
N LEU A 16 -12.26 1.08 -19.58
CA LEU A 16 -11.85 2.32 -18.92
C LEU A 16 -13.01 2.95 -18.11
N TRP A 17 -14.24 2.82 -18.62
CA TRP A 17 -15.43 3.25 -17.91
C TRP A 17 -15.67 2.49 -16.61
N SER A 18 -15.45 1.18 -16.60
CA SER A 18 -15.57 0.36 -15.40
C SER A 18 -14.55 0.77 -14.34
N ILE A 19 -13.33 1.13 -14.75
CA ILE A 19 -12.28 1.64 -13.86
C ILE A 19 -12.69 2.99 -13.28
N LEU A 20 -13.17 3.92 -14.11
CA LEU A 20 -13.62 5.25 -13.64
C LEU A 20 -14.80 5.15 -12.67
N ILE A 21 -15.79 4.30 -12.96
CA ILE A 21 -16.93 4.06 -12.06
C ILE A 21 -16.44 3.48 -10.73
N TYR A 22 -15.54 2.49 -10.77
CA TYR A 22 -14.97 1.92 -9.55
C TYR A 22 -14.22 2.98 -8.73
N LEU A 23 -13.33 3.77 -9.36
CA LEU A 23 -12.50 4.75 -8.68
C LEU A 23 -13.31 5.91 -8.09
N PHE A 24 -14.22 6.51 -8.86
CA PHE A 24 -14.92 7.72 -8.43
C PHE A 24 -16.27 7.43 -7.76
N ALA A 25 -17.06 6.49 -8.28
CA ALA A 25 -18.40 6.24 -7.77
C ALA A 25 -18.41 5.24 -6.61
N VAL A 26 -17.60 4.18 -6.66
CA VAL A 26 -17.55 3.18 -5.57
C VAL A 26 -16.62 3.65 -4.46
N GLN A 27 -15.35 3.94 -4.78
CA GLN A 27 -14.35 4.27 -3.77
C GLN A 27 -14.34 5.76 -3.41
N GLY A 28 -14.26 6.63 -4.41
CA GLY A 28 -14.17 8.08 -4.22
C GLY A 28 -15.37 8.65 -3.45
N LEU A 29 -16.60 8.30 -3.85
CA LEU A 29 -17.81 8.79 -3.19
C LEU A 29 -17.96 8.27 -1.76
N GLY A 30 -17.67 6.98 -1.53
CA GLY A 30 -17.69 6.38 -0.20
C GLY A 30 -16.69 7.07 0.74
N SER A 31 -15.44 7.22 0.29
CA SER A 31 -14.39 7.95 1.00
C SER A 31 -14.78 9.41 1.27
N ALA A 32 -15.39 10.08 0.29
CA ALA A 32 -15.81 11.47 0.42
C ALA A 32 -16.89 11.69 1.47
N ILE A 33 -17.90 10.82 1.53
CA ILE A 33 -18.95 10.88 2.56
C ILE A 33 -18.34 10.69 3.94
N ILE A 34 -17.46 9.69 4.10
CA ILE A 34 -16.82 9.38 5.39
C ILE A 34 -15.90 10.53 5.82
N SER A 35 -15.00 10.96 4.95
CA SER A 35 -14.05 12.04 5.24
C SER A 35 -14.76 13.37 5.51
N GLY A 36 -15.74 13.74 4.69
CA GLY A 36 -16.55 14.93 4.92
C GLY A 36 -17.29 14.91 6.26
N GLY A 37 -17.86 13.76 6.63
CA GLY A 37 -18.52 13.57 7.92
C GLY A 37 -17.56 13.68 9.11
N ILE A 38 -16.35 13.10 9.01
CA ILE A 38 -15.32 13.19 10.05
C ILE A 38 -14.85 14.63 10.22
N GLU A 39 -14.55 15.33 9.12
CA GLU A 39 -14.11 16.72 9.17
C GLU A 39 -15.19 17.66 9.72
N PHE A 40 -16.46 17.42 9.38
CA PHE A 40 -17.59 18.10 9.99
C PHE A 40 -17.66 17.85 11.50
N ALA A 41 -17.52 16.60 11.94
CA ALA A 41 -17.58 16.23 13.35
C ALA A 41 -16.44 16.88 14.16
N ILE A 42 -15.22 16.89 13.61
CA ILE A 42 -14.07 17.59 14.21
C ILE A 42 -14.36 19.09 14.32
N ALA A 43 -14.83 19.72 13.23
CA ALA A 43 -15.21 21.13 13.21
C ALA A 43 -16.30 21.44 14.24
N TYR A 44 -17.30 20.57 14.35
CA TYR A 44 -18.39 20.70 15.31
C TYR A 44 -17.84 20.67 16.74
N ALA A 45 -17.02 19.67 17.07
CA ALA A 45 -16.40 19.55 18.39
C ALA A 45 -15.50 20.75 18.73
N MET A 46 -14.81 21.31 17.74
CA MET A 46 -13.90 22.45 17.94
C MET A 46 -14.61 23.78 18.06
N TYR A 47 -15.69 24.00 17.30
CA TYR A 47 -16.24 25.34 17.08
C TYR A 47 -17.65 25.54 17.63
N HIS A 48 -18.46 24.50 17.81
CA HIS A 48 -19.89 24.65 18.10
C HIS A 48 -20.18 25.41 19.40
N SER A 49 -19.42 25.14 20.47
CA SER A 49 -19.68 25.70 21.80
C SER A 49 -18.73 26.86 22.17
N ARG A 50 -17.99 27.41 21.19
CA ARG A 50 -16.97 28.44 21.44
C ARG A 50 -17.56 29.85 21.45
N LYS A 51 -17.13 30.64 22.44
CA LYS A 51 -17.46 32.06 22.56
C LYS A 51 -16.43 32.98 21.89
N ASP A 52 -15.18 32.50 21.80
CA ASP A 52 -14.08 33.23 21.18
C ASP A 52 -14.21 33.27 19.65
N ARG A 53 -13.58 34.26 19.02
CA ARG A 53 -13.66 34.45 17.58
C ARG A 53 -12.88 33.36 16.84
N ILE A 54 -13.49 32.79 15.80
CA ILE A 54 -12.85 31.88 14.85
C ILE A 54 -12.36 32.74 13.71
N THR A 55 -11.05 32.87 13.58
CA THR A 55 -10.37 33.76 12.63
C THR A 55 -9.81 32.99 11.45
N LEU A 56 -9.64 33.66 10.31
CA LEU A 56 -9.05 33.02 9.13
C LEU A 56 -7.56 32.77 9.35
N TRP A 57 -6.84 33.80 9.78
CA TRP A 57 -5.38 33.79 9.85
C TRP A 57 -4.86 33.78 11.29
N ALA A 58 -5.39 34.66 12.14
CA ALA A 58 -4.88 34.86 13.49
C ALA A 58 -5.09 33.65 14.41
N PHE A 59 -4.14 33.46 15.33
CA PHE A 59 -4.26 32.60 16.50
C PHE A 59 -5.19 33.23 17.55
N PRO A 60 -5.77 32.45 18.48
CA PRO A 60 -5.54 31.02 18.74
C PRO A 60 -6.44 30.06 17.94
N HIS A 61 -7.43 30.56 17.20
CA HIS A 61 -8.45 29.73 16.54
C HIS A 61 -8.45 30.00 15.03
N THR A 62 -7.34 29.63 14.42
CA THR A 62 -7.10 29.81 12.99
C THR A 62 -7.76 28.68 12.19
N LEU A 63 -8.70 29.06 11.31
CA LEU A 63 -9.36 28.13 10.39
C LEU A 63 -8.39 27.69 9.28
N SER A 64 -7.52 28.60 8.82
CA SER A 64 -6.54 28.28 7.76
C SER A 64 -5.54 27.21 8.19
N GLY A 65 -5.04 27.29 9.42
CA GLY A 65 -4.14 26.31 10.01
C GLY A 65 -4.80 24.95 10.24
N ASP A 66 -6.06 24.93 10.71
CA ASP A 66 -6.82 23.70 10.88
C ASP A 66 -7.06 23.00 9.53
N CYS A 67 -7.51 23.72 8.50
CA CYS A 67 -7.68 23.17 7.15
C CYS A 67 -6.35 22.67 6.56
N ALA A 68 -5.24 23.37 6.79
CA ALA A 68 -3.91 22.93 6.34
C ALA A 68 -3.52 21.58 6.96
N LEU A 69 -3.65 21.47 8.28
CA LEU A 69 -3.29 20.27 9.02
C LEU A 69 -4.21 19.10 8.65
N SER A 70 -5.51 19.36 8.52
CA SER A 70 -6.51 18.36 8.15
C SER A 70 -6.18 17.74 6.79
N LEU A 71 -5.78 18.54 5.79
CA LEU A 71 -5.37 18.03 4.48
C LEU A 71 -4.21 17.05 4.59
N LEU A 72 -3.14 17.41 5.31
CA LEU A 72 -1.96 16.55 5.45
C LEU A 72 -2.29 15.24 6.16
N ILE A 73 -3.03 15.31 7.27
CA ILE A 73 -3.43 14.12 8.03
C ILE A 73 -4.38 13.24 7.22
N GLN A 74 -5.38 13.83 6.55
CA GLN A 74 -6.36 13.11 5.77
C GLN A 74 -5.72 12.36 4.60
N VAL A 75 -4.78 12.97 3.88
CA VAL A 75 -4.07 12.29 2.78
C VAL A 75 -3.25 11.11 3.31
N GLY A 76 -2.57 11.27 4.45
CA GLY A 76 -1.82 10.18 5.09
C GLY A 76 -2.71 9.02 5.54
N LEU A 77 -3.82 9.32 6.19
CA LEU A 77 -4.77 8.32 6.66
C LEU A 77 -5.48 7.62 5.49
N THR A 78 -5.83 8.35 4.44
CA THR A 78 -6.39 7.79 3.21
C THR A 78 -5.40 6.79 2.62
N TRP A 79 -4.13 7.15 2.50
CA TRP A 79 -3.12 6.25 1.96
C TRP A 79 -3.00 4.95 2.75
N ALA A 80 -2.89 5.04 4.08
CA ALA A 80 -2.81 3.87 4.93
C ALA A 80 -4.08 2.99 4.84
N SER A 81 -5.25 3.61 4.72
CA SER A 81 -6.53 2.90 4.63
C SER A 81 -6.67 2.16 3.30
N GLU A 82 -6.36 2.81 2.17
CA GLU A 82 -6.44 2.19 0.84
C GLU A 82 -5.39 1.08 0.67
N GLU A 83 -4.20 1.25 1.25
CA GLU A 83 -3.17 0.21 1.27
C GLU A 83 -3.68 -1.08 1.94
N LEU A 84 -4.51 -0.96 2.97
CA LEU A 84 -5.10 -2.11 3.66
C LEU A 84 -6.33 -2.65 2.94
N LEU A 85 -7.26 -1.78 2.53
CA LEU A 85 -8.54 -2.19 1.92
C LEU A 85 -8.33 -2.69 0.50
N VAL A 86 -7.85 -1.82 -0.39
CA VAL A 86 -7.62 -2.15 -1.79
C VAL A 86 -6.47 -3.13 -1.93
N GLY A 87 -5.43 -3.02 -1.10
CA GLY A 87 -4.36 -4.01 -1.08
C GLY A 87 -4.86 -5.41 -0.72
N PHE A 88 -5.83 -5.53 0.19
CA PHE A 88 -6.41 -6.83 0.55
C PHE A 88 -7.33 -7.37 -0.55
N ASP A 89 -8.11 -6.49 -1.21
CA ASP A 89 -8.92 -6.89 -2.35
C ASP A 89 -8.02 -7.40 -3.49
N ASP A 90 -6.93 -6.70 -3.80
CA ASP A 90 -5.96 -7.07 -4.83
C ASP A 90 -5.23 -8.38 -4.49
N TYR A 91 -4.94 -8.61 -3.20
CA TYR A 91 -4.37 -9.88 -2.70
C TYR A 91 -5.28 -11.08 -2.94
N LYS A 92 -6.61 -10.91 -2.87
CA LYS A 92 -7.56 -11.96 -3.23
C LYS A 92 -7.66 -12.10 -4.74
N LYS A 93 -7.93 -10.99 -5.42
CA LYS A 93 -8.10 -10.94 -6.87
C LYS A 93 -7.76 -9.54 -7.35
N PRO A 94 -6.97 -9.41 -8.43
CA PRO A 94 -6.64 -8.11 -8.99
C PRO A 94 -7.89 -7.25 -9.23
N VAL A 95 -7.95 -6.07 -8.62
CA VAL A 95 -9.16 -5.22 -8.61
C VAL A 95 -9.44 -4.70 -10.02
N PHE A 96 -8.41 -4.11 -10.64
CA PHE A 96 -8.39 -3.80 -12.05
C PHE A 96 -6.95 -3.78 -12.56
N ARG A 97 -6.79 -4.06 -13.86
CA ARG A 97 -5.53 -3.86 -14.55
C ARG A 97 -5.62 -2.56 -15.33
N LEU A 98 -4.67 -1.67 -15.10
CA LEU A 98 -4.48 -0.53 -15.99
C LEU A 98 -3.88 -1.11 -17.26
N ASN A 99 -4.70 -1.19 -18.32
CA ASN A 99 -4.30 -1.79 -19.58
C ASN A 99 -2.98 -1.15 -20.09
N LYS A 100 -2.23 -1.87 -20.95
CA LYS A 100 -0.87 -1.57 -21.46
C LYS A 100 -0.62 -0.15 -22.04
N TRP A 101 -0.77 0.90 -21.23
CA TRP A 101 -0.27 2.23 -21.53
C TRP A 101 1.19 2.40 -21.10
N VAL A 102 1.72 1.42 -20.34
CA VAL A 102 3.14 1.32 -20.06
C VAL A 102 3.70 0.15 -20.87
N VAL A 103 4.62 0.48 -21.78
CA VAL A 103 5.22 -0.40 -22.77
C VAL A 103 5.83 -1.63 -22.09
N LYS A 104 5.45 -2.82 -22.56
CA LYS A 104 6.09 -4.08 -22.14
C LYS A 104 7.58 -4.05 -22.52
N PRO A 105 8.52 -4.36 -21.63
CA PRO A 105 9.84 -4.79 -22.07
C PRO A 105 9.69 -6.12 -22.83
N SER A 106 10.24 -6.19 -24.03
CA SER A 106 10.43 -7.45 -24.76
C SER A 106 11.47 -8.28 -24.01
N PRO A 107 11.31 -9.60 -23.87
CA PRO A 107 12.35 -10.43 -23.28
C PRO A 107 13.55 -10.44 -24.24
N LEU A 108 14.66 -9.82 -23.81
CA LEU A 108 15.96 -10.05 -24.45
C LEU A 108 16.40 -11.47 -24.08
N ARG A 109 16.17 -12.41 -25.00
CA ARG A 109 16.73 -13.75 -24.94
C ARG A 109 18.25 -13.63 -25.13
N ASN A 110 18.99 -13.67 -24.03
CA ASN A 110 20.42 -13.94 -24.07
C ASN A 110 20.63 -15.42 -23.71
N ASP A 111 21.00 -16.18 -24.73
CA ASP A 111 21.51 -17.55 -24.62
C ASP A 111 22.90 -17.52 -23.94
N SER A 112 22.94 -17.65 -22.62
CA SER A 112 24.14 -18.12 -21.92
C SER A 112 23.75 -18.74 -20.58
N SER A 113 23.67 -20.07 -20.60
CA SER A 113 23.51 -20.91 -19.43
C SER A 113 24.69 -20.71 -18.48
N GLU A 114 24.49 -20.02 -17.37
CA GLU A 114 25.39 -20.06 -16.22
C GLU A 114 24.54 -20.37 -14.98
N GLU A 115 24.78 -21.53 -14.37
CA GLU A 115 24.08 -21.99 -13.17
C GLU A 115 24.48 -21.12 -11.97
N ILE A 116 23.55 -20.28 -11.52
CA ILE A 116 23.69 -19.51 -10.28
C ILE A 116 23.17 -20.38 -9.12
N PRO A 117 23.92 -20.54 -8.01
CA PRO A 117 23.51 -21.40 -6.91
C PRO A 117 22.30 -20.83 -6.15
N ALA A 118 21.45 -21.74 -5.68
CA ALA A 118 20.16 -21.44 -5.07
C ALA A 118 20.26 -20.64 -3.75
N PRO A 119 19.56 -19.49 -3.61
CA PRO A 119 19.44 -18.81 -2.33
C PRO A 119 18.39 -19.47 -1.43
N ARG A 120 18.72 -19.66 -0.15
CA ARG A 120 17.79 -20.13 0.89
C ARG A 120 16.93 -18.96 1.41
N LYS A 121 15.62 -19.18 1.45
CA LYS A 121 14.59 -18.48 2.27
C LYS A 121 14.83 -16.98 2.54
N ARG A 122 14.71 -16.12 1.51
CA ARG A 122 14.63 -14.65 1.65
C ARG A 122 14.31 -13.98 0.31
N PHE A 123 13.04 -13.98 -0.13
CA PHE A 123 12.84 -14.15 -1.58
C PHE A 123 12.52 -12.92 -2.46
N ILE A 124 12.22 -11.72 -1.93
CA ILE A 124 11.90 -10.55 -2.80
C ILE A 124 12.69 -9.28 -2.44
N VAL A 125 13.01 -9.06 -1.16
CA VAL A 125 13.79 -7.89 -0.72
C VAL A 125 15.24 -7.97 -1.22
N ASP A 126 15.87 -9.13 -1.02
CA ASP A 126 17.25 -9.38 -1.48
C ASP A 126 17.35 -9.43 -3.03
N TYR A 127 16.23 -9.68 -3.72
CA TYR A 127 16.13 -9.67 -5.19
C TYR A 127 16.10 -8.26 -5.81
N PHE A 128 15.78 -7.23 -5.02
CA PHE A 128 15.89 -5.83 -5.46
C PHE A 128 17.14 -5.13 -4.90
N GLU A 129 17.70 -5.60 -3.79
CA GLU A 129 18.75 -4.89 -3.03
C GLU A 129 20.18 -5.43 -3.22
N SER A 130 20.37 -6.61 -3.83
CA SER A 130 21.72 -7.10 -4.17
C SER A 130 22.38 -6.27 -5.28
N GLU A 131 23.61 -5.80 -5.03
CA GLU A 131 24.50 -5.05 -5.95
C GLU A 131 24.75 -5.75 -7.29
N ASN A 132 24.41 -7.04 -7.42
CA ASN A 132 24.65 -7.86 -8.62
C ASN A 132 23.37 -8.23 -9.40
N ASN A 133 22.22 -7.60 -9.13
CA ASN A 133 20.92 -8.13 -9.60
C ASN A 133 20.62 -7.98 -11.11
N LEU A 134 20.28 -9.13 -11.71
CA LEU A 134 19.82 -9.33 -13.09
C LEU A 134 18.61 -8.48 -13.49
N ILE A 135 17.72 -8.06 -12.57
CA ILE A 135 16.56 -7.18 -12.89
C ILE A 135 16.98 -5.73 -13.19
N SER A 136 17.97 -5.22 -12.46
CA SER A 136 18.56 -3.91 -12.76
C SER A 136 19.23 -3.90 -14.14
N ASN A 137 19.71 -5.07 -14.60
CA ASN A 137 20.29 -5.27 -15.92
C ASN A 137 19.27 -5.71 -16.99
N GLN A 138 18.16 -6.36 -16.64
CA GLN A 138 17.19 -6.94 -17.60
C GLN A 138 16.15 -5.95 -18.12
N SER A 139 15.81 -4.88 -17.38
CA SER A 139 14.79 -3.93 -17.82
C SER A 139 15.35 -2.52 -18.03
N ALA A 140 15.55 -2.13 -19.30
CA ALA A 140 15.89 -0.76 -19.69
C ALA A 140 14.87 0.27 -19.13
N LEU A 141 13.63 -0.15 -18.91
CA LEU A 141 12.55 0.67 -18.35
C LEU A 141 12.76 1.00 -16.87
N TYR A 142 13.25 0.04 -16.04
CA TYR A 142 13.60 0.32 -14.65
C TYR A 142 14.72 1.35 -14.56
N ASN A 143 15.77 1.19 -15.37
CA ASN A 143 16.90 2.12 -15.36
C ASN A 143 16.53 3.53 -15.84
N ASN A 144 15.63 3.65 -16.81
CA ASN A 144 15.14 4.95 -17.29
C ASN A 144 14.16 5.63 -16.32
N HIS A 145 13.44 4.84 -15.50
CA HIS A 145 12.38 5.34 -14.61
C HIS A 145 12.57 4.97 -13.13
N LYS A 146 13.82 4.90 -12.65
CA LYS A 146 14.15 4.52 -11.26
C LYS A 146 13.32 5.25 -10.21
N TRP A 147 13.14 6.56 -10.38
CA TRP A 147 12.37 7.39 -9.46
C TRP A 147 10.89 6.99 -9.38
N LEU A 148 10.28 6.60 -10.51
CA LEU A 148 8.88 6.18 -10.58
C LEU A 148 8.71 4.82 -9.87
N PHE A 149 9.61 3.87 -10.12
CA PHE A 149 9.57 2.57 -9.46
C PHE A 149 9.80 2.68 -7.94
N ALA A 150 10.68 3.59 -7.51
CA ALA A 150 10.90 3.90 -6.10
C ALA A 150 9.68 4.57 -5.46
N PHE A 151 9.05 5.52 -6.15
CA PHE A 151 7.82 6.17 -5.70
C PHE A 151 6.67 5.18 -5.56
N LEU A 152 6.41 4.39 -6.60
CA LEU A 152 5.39 3.34 -6.60
C LEU A 152 5.68 2.24 -5.57
N GLU A 153 6.93 2.07 -5.14
CA GLU A 153 7.34 1.00 -4.24
C GLU A 153 7.12 -0.39 -4.85
N VAL A 154 7.48 -0.54 -6.14
CA VAL A 154 7.25 -1.79 -6.89
C VAL A 154 7.84 -3.00 -6.16
N ASN A 155 8.94 -2.83 -5.44
CA ASN A 155 9.61 -3.90 -4.70
C ASN A 155 8.75 -4.49 -3.55
N ARG A 156 7.75 -3.74 -3.07
CA ARG A 156 6.79 -4.19 -2.03
C ARG A 156 5.39 -4.42 -2.58
N GLY A 157 5.27 -4.63 -3.89
CA GLY A 157 4.01 -5.07 -4.47
C GLY A 157 3.59 -6.44 -3.94
N ILE A 158 2.34 -6.78 -4.21
CA ILE A 158 1.69 -7.99 -3.70
C ILE A 158 1.35 -8.91 -4.86
N ILE A 159 1.58 -10.21 -4.69
CA ILE A 159 1.18 -11.24 -5.64
C ILE A 159 -0.19 -11.79 -5.21
N PRO A 160 -1.18 -11.85 -6.12
CA PRO A 160 -2.52 -12.35 -5.80
C PRO A 160 -2.49 -13.85 -5.43
N LYS A 161 -3.19 -14.24 -4.37
CA LYS A 161 -3.28 -15.63 -3.88
C LYS A 161 -4.61 -16.32 -4.13
N GLY A 162 -5.62 -15.63 -4.69
CA GLY A 162 -6.89 -16.27 -5.05
C GLY A 162 -7.63 -16.85 -3.83
N SER A 163 -7.98 -18.13 -3.91
CA SER A 163 -8.71 -18.85 -2.86
C SER A 163 -7.94 -19.00 -1.55
N ASP A 164 -6.60 -18.91 -1.60
CA ASP A 164 -5.74 -19.13 -0.42
C ASP A 164 -5.47 -17.81 0.33
N ALA A 165 -6.05 -16.71 -0.13
CA ALA A 165 -5.88 -15.39 0.45
C ALA A 165 -6.55 -15.26 1.82
N THR A 166 -5.75 -15.24 2.88
CA THR A 166 -6.20 -15.00 4.26
C THR A 166 -5.84 -13.59 4.72
N LEU A 167 -6.72 -12.90 5.45
CA LEU A 167 -6.46 -11.56 6.03
C LEU A 167 -5.16 -11.55 6.87
N LYS A 168 -4.96 -12.56 7.71
CA LYS A 168 -3.73 -12.69 8.51
C LYS A 168 -2.48 -12.82 7.64
N GLY A 169 -2.57 -13.55 6.53
CA GLY A 169 -1.48 -13.70 5.57
C GLY A 169 -1.17 -12.39 4.85
N PHE A 170 -2.20 -11.64 4.46
CA PHE A 170 -2.09 -10.30 3.91
C PHE A 170 -1.41 -9.33 4.89
N LEU A 171 -1.93 -9.20 6.12
CA LEU A 171 -1.35 -8.31 7.12
C LEU A 171 0.09 -8.69 7.49
N ALA A 172 0.40 -9.99 7.54
CA ALA A 172 1.77 -10.46 7.72
C ALA A 172 2.67 -10.03 6.55
N SER A 173 2.20 -10.14 5.31
CA SER A 173 2.95 -9.68 4.13
C SER A 173 3.15 -8.17 4.09
N GLN A 174 2.21 -7.40 4.64
CA GLN A 174 2.31 -5.94 4.73
C GLN A 174 3.29 -5.48 5.81
N PHE A 175 3.23 -6.09 6.99
CA PHE A 175 3.97 -5.63 8.17
C PHE A 175 5.25 -6.40 8.46
N ILE A 176 5.52 -7.54 7.81
CA ILE A 176 6.72 -8.36 8.08
C ILE A 176 7.54 -8.41 6.80
N HIS A 177 8.43 -7.43 6.66
CA HIS A 177 9.36 -7.34 5.54
C HIS A 177 10.71 -8.00 5.89
N ASP A 178 11.29 -7.61 7.01
CA ASP A 178 12.52 -8.22 7.52
C ASP A 178 12.21 -9.13 8.72
N SER A 179 12.30 -10.45 8.50
CA SER A 179 12.08 -11.44 9.56
C SER A 179 13.14 -11.37 10.67
N SER A 180 14.26 -10.68 10.45
CA SER A 180 15.32 -10.46 11.45
C SER A 180 14.94 -9.38 12.47
N ARG A 181 14.09 -8.42 12.07
CA ARG A 181 13.69 -7.28 12.90
C ARG A 181 12.44 -7.59 13.73
N SER A 182 12.24 -6.81 14.80
CA SER A 182 11.02 -6.91 15.60
C SER A 182 9.80 -6.44 14.80
N LYS A 183 8.63 -7.03 15.11
CA LYS A 183 7.37 -6.68 14.43
C LYS A 183 7.02 -5.19 14.55
N PHE A 184 7.38 -4.57 15.67
CA PHE A 184 7.15 -3.14 15.89
C PHE A 184 8.00 -2.27 14.96
N VAL A 185 9.28 -2.61 14.77
CA VAL A 185 10.18 -1.87 13.87
C VAL A 185 9.70 -1.98 12.43
N ASN A 186 9.29 -3.17 11.99
CA ASN A 186 8.75 -3.34 10.63
C ASN A 186 7.44 -2.57 10.44
N PHE A 187 6.56 -2.55 11.44
CA PHE A 187 5.32 -1.74 11.41
C PHE A 187 5.62 -0.24 11.34
N LEU A 188 6.58 0.23 12.13
CA LEU A 188 6.98 1.64 12.12
C LEU A 188 7.61 2.02 10.78
N GLU A 189 8.48 1.16 10.24
CA GLU A 189 9.09 1.34 8.92
C GLU A 189 8.01 1.42 7.82
N TRP A 190 7.05 0.49 7.83
CA TRP A 190 5.89 0.53 6.94
C TRP A 190 5.13 1.85 7.09
N THR A 191 4.80 2.25 8.32
CA THR A 191 4.03 3.47 8.59
C THR A 191 4.74 4.72 8.08
N VAL A 192 6.04 4.89 8.39
CA VAL A 192 6.85 6.03 7.95
C VAL A 192 6.93 6.07 6.43
N GLN A 193 7.13 4.92 5.78
CA GLN A 193 7.22 4.83 4.33
C GLN A 193 5.92 5.16 3.61
N LYS A 194 4.77 4.73 4.14
CA LYS A 194 3.45 5.12 3.60
C LYS A 194 3.17 6.59 3.84
N PHE A 195 3.53 7.10 5.01
CA PHE A 195 3.40 8.51 5.33
C PHE A 195 4.22 9.40 4.40
N ILE A 196 5.50 9.10 4.16
CA ILE A 196 6.36 9.87 3.24
C ILE A 196 5.75 9.94 1.83
N ARG A 197 5.26 8.81 1.30
CA ARG A 197 4.63 8.77 -0.03
C ARG A 197 3.32 9.54 -0.09
N SER A 198 2.52 9.43 0.97
CA SER A 198 1.31 10.25 1.10
C SER A 198 1.65 11.74 1.10
N MET A 199 2.79 12.16 1.69
CA MET A 199 3.22 13.56 1.68
C MET A 199 3.61 14.04 0.27
N ILE A 200 4.22 13.17 -0.55
CA ILE A 200 4.51 13.51 -1.96
C ILE A 200 3.21 13.82 -2.73
N LEU A 201 2.10 13.14 -2.42
CA LEU A 201 0.78 13.45 -2.97
C LEU A 201 0.12 14.65 -2.29
N ALA A 202 0.30 14.81 -0.98
CA ALA A 202 -0.32 15.87 -0.20
C ALA A 202 0.22 17.26 -0.57
N VAL A 203 1.52 17.39 -0.86
CA VAL A 203 2.15 18.69 -1.23
C VAL A 203 1.52 19.34 -2.46
N PRO A 204 1.40 18.67 -3.64
CA PRO A 204 0.76 19.28 -4.79
C PRO A 204 -0.73 19.54 -4.54
N MET A 205 -1.42 18.66 -3.81
CA MET A 205 -2.82 18.91 -3.41
C MET A 205 -2.94 20.13 -2.51
N PHE A 206 -2.02 20.32 -1.57
CA PHE A 206 -1.99 21.47 -0.68
C PHE A 206 -1.80 22.77 -1.46
N ILE A 207 -0.83 22.81 -2.39
CA ILE A 207 -0.55 23.98 -3.23
C ILE A 207 -1.78 24.42 -4.05
N VAL A 208 -2.66 23.49 -4.42
CA VAL A 208 -3.86 23.79 -5.21
C VAL A 208 -5.08 24.03 -4.32
N ILE A 209 -5.45 23.06 -3.49
CA ILE A 209 -6.72 23.04 -2.75
C ILE A 209 -6.72 24.06 -1.62
N TRP A 210 -5.59 24.22 -0.91
CA TRP A 210 -5.55 25.12 0.25
C TRP A 210 -5.71 26.60 -0.14
N PRO A 211 -4.97 27.17 -1.11
CA PRO A 211 -5.16 28.57 -1.50
C PRO A 211 -6.55 28.85 -2.04
N ILE A 212 -7.13 27.93 -2.82
CA ILE A 212 -8.51 28.06 -3.33
C ILE A 212 -9.50 28.13 -2.16
N SER A 213 -9.34 27.24 -1.18
CA SER A 213 -10.19 27.22 0.02
C SER A 213 -10.07 28.51 0.82
N MET A 214 -8.85 29.03 1.02
CA MET A 214 -8.62 30.30 1.71
C MET A 214 -9.19 31.50 0.95
N GLY A 215 -9.10 31.50 -0.39
CA GLY A 215 -9.70 32.53 -1.23
C GLY A 215 -11.23 32.57 -1.12
N ILE A 216 -11.87 31.39 -1.11
CA ILE A 216 -13.32 31.28 -0.90
C ILE A 216 -13.70 31.77 0.51
N LEU A 217 -12.98 31.33 1.54
CA LEU A 217 -13.20 31.74 2.93
C LEU A 217 -13.03 33.26 3.10
N ALA A 218 -11.99 33.86 2.53
CA ALA A 218 -11.81 35.31 2.56
C ALA A 218 -12.93 36.06 1.82
N GLY A 219 -13.57 35.43 0.82
CA GLY A 219 -14.70 36.02 0.10
C GLY A 219 -16.02 36.01 0.87
N ILE A 220 -16.26 34.98 1.69
CA ILE A 220 -17.52 34.82 2.46
C ILE A 220 -17.41 35.26 3.92
N GLY A 221 -16.20 35.38 4.45
CA GLY A 221 -15.95 35.73 5.84
C GLY A 221 -16.28 37.18 6.18
N HIS A 222 -16.61 37.43 7.45
CA HIS A 222 -16.87 38.78 7.90
C HIS A 222 -15.55 39.52 8.15
N LYS A 223 -15.31 40.61 7.43
CA LYS A 223 -14.09 41.41 7.56
C LYS A 223 -13.92 41.96 8.98
N MET A 224 -12.73 41.79 9.52
CA MET A 224 -12.28 42.35 10.78
C MET A 224 -10.96 43.09 10.53
N GLY A 225 -11.01 44.43 10.55
CA GLY A 225 -9.85 45.24 10.21
C GLY A 225 -9.44 45.10 8.73
N SER A 226 -8.13 45.19 8.45
CA SER A 226 -7.62 45.29 7.07
C SER A 226 -7.43 43.94 6.36
N TYR A 227 -7.08 42.87 7.09
CA TYR A 227 -6.66 41.58 6.48
C TYR A 227 -7.23 40.33 7.18
N GLU A 228 -8.04 40.50 8.22
CA GLU A 228 -8.58 39.38 9.00
C GLU A 228 -10.06 39.16 8.72
N TYR A 229 -10.51 37.92 8.86
CA TYR A 229 -11.90 37.52 8.67
C TYR A 229 -12.32 36.59 9.82
N TYR A 230 -13.59 36.65 10.23
CA TYR A 230 -14.11 35.77 11.27
C TYR A 230 -15.37 35.00 10.84
N PHE A 231 -15.61 33.84 11.47
CA PHE A 231 -16.60 32.84 11.05
C PHE A 231 -17.40 32.24 12.22
N ASN A 232 -17.82 33.05 13.20
CA ASN A 232 -18.54 32.56 14.38
C ASN A 232 -19.98 32.07 14.11
N ASP A 233 -20.48 32.27 12.90
CA ASP A 233 -21.83 31.85 12.52
C ASP A 233 -21.88 30.34 12.29
N TYR A 234 -22.62 29.63 13.14
CA TYR A 234 -22.96 28.23 12.89
C TYR A 234 -23.93 28.13 11.70
N PRO A 235 -23.74 27.19 10.75
CA PRO A 235 -22.75 26.10 10.70
C PRO A 235 -21.58 26.36 9.73
N LEU A 236 -21.15 27.61 9.54
CA LEU A 236 -20.23 27.97 8.45
C LEU A 236 -18.88 27.26 8.53
N PRO A 237 -18.14 27.26 9.66
CA PRO A 237 -16.88 26.51 9.78
C PRO A 237 -17.06 25.00 9.54
N GLN A 238 -18.17 24.43 10.02
CA GLN A 238 -18.45 23.00 9.93
C GLN A 238 -18.75 22.57 8.49
N VAL A 239 -19.59 23.32 7.79
CA VAL A 239 -19.88 23.08 6.37
C VAL A 239 -18.63 23.25 5.52
N MET A 240 -17.77 24.23 5.83
CA MET A 240 -16.52 24.42 5.10
C MET A 240 -15.55 23.24 5.28
N LYS A 241 -15.39 22.73 6.51
CA LYS A 241 -14.57 21.53 6.75
C LYS A 241 -15.16 20.30 6.08
N LEU A 242 -16.49 20.14 6.09
CA LEU A 242 -17.17 19.06 5.36
C LEU A 242 -16.83 19.09 3.86
N ILE A 243 -17.01 20.24 3.22
CA ILE A 243 -16.74 20.40 1.79
C ILE A 243 -15.26 20.14 1.49
N SER A 244 -14.34 20.68 2.31
CA SER A 244 -12.91 20.43 2.17
C SER A 244 -12.59 18.93 2.25
N GLY A 245 -13.13 18.23 3.25
CA GLY A 245 -12.94 16.79 3.42
C GLY A 245 -13.44 15.97 2.23
N VAL A 246 -14.63 16.32 1.71
CA VAL A 246 -15.21 15.72 0.50
C VAL A 246 -14.30 15.91 -0.71
N VAL A 247 -13.87 17.15 -0.98
CA VAL A 247 -13.05 17.50 -2.14
C VAL A 247 -11.69 16.79 -2.08
N ILE A 248 -11.05 16.79 -0.91
CA ILE A 248 -9.76 16.12 -0.71
C ILE A 248 -9.90 14.62 -0.95
N ALA A 249 -10.93 13.98 -0.40
CA ALA A 249 -11.15 12.54 -0.57
C ALA A 249 -11.46 12.14 -2.02
N LEU A 250 -12.30 12.93 -2.73
CA LEU A 250 -12.63 12.67 -4.14
C LEU A 250 -11.41 12.71 -5.07
N VAL A 251 -10.39 13.48 -4.70
CA VAL A 251 -9.15 13.58 -5.48
C VAL A 251 -8.10 12.59 -4.99
N CYS A 252 -7.91 12.49 -3.67
CA CYS A 252 -6.86 11.68 -3.05
C CYS A 252 -7.12 10.19 -3.21
N THR A 253 -8.34 9.71 -2.92
CA THR A 253 -8.65 8.27 -2.95
C THR A 253 -8.39 7.65 -4.33
N PRO A 254 -8.93 8.20 -5.45
CA PRO A 254 -8.61 7.67 -6.78
C PRO A 254 -7.12 7.69 -7.11
N ALA A 255 -6.41 8.77 -6.75
CA ALA A 255 -4.97 8.90 -6.99
C ALA A 255 -4.18 7.82 -6.24
N THR A 256 -4.49 7.57 -4.97
CA THR A 256 -3.81 6.54 -4.18
C THR A 256 -4.10 5.14 -4.70
N ILE A 257 -5.35 4.84 -5.06
CA ILE A 257 -5.71 3.53 -5.61
C ILE A 257 -4.97 3.26 -6.93
N VAL A 258 -4.83 4.26 -7.80
CA VAL A 258 -4.04 4.14 -9.03
C VAL A 258 -2.58 3.81 -8.72
N VAL A 259 -1.98 4.45 -7.72
CA VAL A 259 -0.59 4.15 -7.32
C VAL A 259 -0.46 2.72 -6.81
N ILE A 260 -1.36 2.27 -5.94
CA ILE A 260 -1.35 0.91 -5.38
C ILE A 260 -1.54 -0.14 -6.49
N ALA A 261 -2.50 0.09 -7.39
CA ALA A 261 -2.78 -0.81 -8.51
C ALA A 261 -1.58 -0.89 -9.48
N LEU A 262 -0.98 0.25 -9.84
CA LEU A 262 0.22 0.27 -10.69
C LEU A 262 1.38 -0.48 -10.03
N ARG A 263 1.63 -0.24 -8.74
CA ARG A 263 2.67 -0.93 -7.98
C ARG A 263 2.52 -2.45 -8.07
N ASN A 264 1.33 -2.95 -7.70
CA ASN A 264 1.09 -4.39 -7.66
C ASN A 264 1.15 -5.01 -9.06
N GLN A 265 0.66 -4.30 -10.08
CA GLN A 265 0.75 -4.75 -11.47
C GLN A 265 2.20 -4.87 -11.95
N PHE A 266 3.03 -3.85 -11.75
CA PHE A 266 4.46 -3.94 -12.13
C PHE A 266 5.20 -5.03 -11.35
N HIS A 267 4.88 -5.19 -10.08
CA HIS A 267 5.50 -6.21 -9.23
C HIS A 267 5.20 -7.62 -9.76
N GLU A 268 3.94 -7.88 -10.06
CA GLU A 268 3.49 -9.18 -10.57
C GLU A 268 4.11 -9.50 -11.95
N GLU A 269 4.18 -8.52 -12.85
CA GLU A 269 4.81 -8.69 -14.16
C GLU A 269 6.29 -9.08 -14.03
N LEU A 270 7.05 -8.36 -13.19
CA LEU A 270 8.46 -8.64 -12.93
C LEU A 270 8.66 -10.01 -12.26
N TYR A 271 7.76 -10.40 -11.35
CA TYR A 271 7.83 -11.70 -10.68
C TYR A 271 7.69 -12.86 -11.67
N TYR A 272 6.68 -12.82 -12.55
CA TYR A 272 6.48 -13.88 -13.54
C TYR A 272 7.55 -13.88 -14.64
N GLU A 273 8.10 -12.72 -15.01
CA GLU A 273 9.23 -12.64 -15.94
C GLU A 273 10.49 -13.29 -15.36
N GLY A 274 10.80 -13.03 -14.07
CA GLY A 274 11.90 -13.69 -13.37
C GLY A 274 11.73 -15.21 -13.31
N LEU A 275 10.50 -15.69 -13.10
CA LEU A 275 10.17 -17.11 -13.10
C LEU A 275 10.35 -17.74 -14.49
N ALA A 276 9.91 -17.07 -15.55
CA ALA A 276 10.05 -17.53 -16.94
C ALA A 276 11.52 -17.58 -17.39
N ASN A 277 12.33 -16.65 -16.92
CA ASN A 277 13.77 -16.57 -17.20
C ASN A 277 14.61 -17.50 -16.31
N GLY A 278 13.98 -18.21 -15.36
CA GLY A 278 14.66 -19.15 -14.45
C GLY A 278 15.54 -18.47 -13.39
N THR A 279 15.46 -17.15 -13.26
CA THR A 279 16.21 -16.39 -12.24
C THR A 279 15.52 -16.45 -10.87
N LEU A 280 14.22 -16.78 -10.86
CA LEU A 280 13.44 -17.06 -9.66
C LEU A 280 13.00 -18.53 -9.63
N LEU A 281 13.18 -19.16 -8.47
CA LEU A 281 12.57 -20.44 -8.16
C LEU A 281 11.16 -20.20 -7.61
N GLN A 282 10.20 -21.02 -8.04
CA GLN A 282 8.86 -21.00 -7.49
C GLN A 282 8.92 -21.43 -6.03
N ASP A 283 8.33 -20.64 -5.12
CA ASP A 283 8.18 -21.04 -3.72
C ASP A 283 7.29 -22.30 -3.67
N GLN A 284 7.90 -23.49 -3.61
CA GLN A 284 7.24 -24.73 -3.24
C GLN A 284 6.97 -24.71 -1.72
N GLU A 285 6.05 -23.89 -1.26
CA GLU A 285 5.45 -24.05 0.06
C GLU A 285 3.92 -23.98 -0.08
N SER A 286 3.30 -25.16 -0.33
CA SER A 286 1.98 -25.60 0.19
C SER A 286 1.48 -26.91 -0.48
N SER A 287 2.24 -28.02 -0.45
CA SER A 287 1.69 -29.36 -0.76
C SER A 287 2.45 -30.54 -0.13
N SER A 288 3.26 -30.34 0.93
CA SER A 288 4.04 -31.43 1.55
C SER A 288 4.02 -31.40 3.08
N ALA A 289 2.88 -31.00 3.67
CA ALA A 289 2.61 -31.18 5.09
C ALA A 289 1.35 -32.05 5.25
N GLY A 290 1.45 -33.30 4.82
CA GLY A 290 0.34 -34.25 4.90
C GLY A 290 0.57 -35.47 4.03
N ASN A 291 1.61 -36.25 4.33
CA ASN A 291 1.68 -37.72 4.15
C ASN A 291 3.12 -38.20 4.30
N VAL A 292 3.56 -38.38 5.55
CA VAL A 292 4.57 -39.39 5.87
C VAL A 292 4.15 -40.05 7.18
N SER A 293 3.30 -41.06 7.08
CA SER A 293 3.22 -42.12 8.08
C SER A 293 2.69 -43.41 7.44
N SER A 294 3.61 -44.31 7.08
CA SER A 294 3.55 -45.75 7.33
C SER A 294 4.52 -46.46 6.38
N GLY A 295 5.65 -46.89 6.94
CA GLY A 295 6.67 -47.67 6.26
C GLY A 295 7.71 -48.09 7.29
N SER A 296 7.66 -49.38 7.63
CA SER A 296 8.34 -50.06 8.73
C SER A 296 9.84 -49.82 8.85
N THR A 297 10.32 -49.64 10.08
CA THR A 297 11.51 -50.35 10.56
C THR A 297 11.41 -50.54 12.08
N ASP A 298 10.94 -51.72 12.48
CA ASP A 298 11.35 -52.33 13.74
C ASP A 298 12.84 -52.70 13.62
N GLN A 299 13.69 -52.16 14.49
CA GLN A 299 14.80 -52.88 15.13
C GLN A 299 15.58 -51.97 16.10
N ASP A 300 15.67 -52.46 17.34
CA ASP A 300 16.82 -52.35 18.24
C ASP A 300 17.23 -51.00 18.82
N VAL A 301 16.57 -50.56 19.90
CA VAL A 301 17.26 -50.00 21.10
C VAL A 301 16.39 -50.26 22.35
N SER A 302 16.42 -51.49 22.87
CA SER A 302 15.89 -51.83 24.20
C SER A 302 16.90 -52.69 24.95
N SER A 303 18.07 -52.13 25.26
CA SER A 303 19.03 -52.76 26.17
C SER A 303 20.08 -51.76 26.68
N THR A 304 19.66 -50.69 27.37
CA THR A 304 20.64 -49.88 28.14
C THR A 304 20.07 -49.14 29.35
N LYS A 305 18.88 -49.52 29.84
CA LYS A 305 18.31 -48.92 31.07
C LYS A 305 18.01 -49.91 32.20
N GLN A 306 18.50 -51.14 32.10
CA GLN A 306 18.21 -52.20 33.08
C GLN A 306 19.44 -52.74 33.83
N GLN A 307 20.62 -52.15 33.65
CA GLN A 307 21.87 -52.58 34.33
C GLN A 307 22.43 -51.61 35.37
N SER A 308 21.69 -50.57 35.79
CA SER A 308 22.11 -49.70 36.91
C SER A 308 21.22 -49.78 38.16
N MET A 309 20.36 -50.81 38.26
CA MET A 309 19.51 -51.06 39.44
C MET A 309 19.74 -52.43 40.11
N GLU A 310 20.79 -53.18 39.75
CA GLU A 310 21.16 -54.45 40.41
C GLU A 310 22.57 -54.44 41.04
N ALA A 311 23.13 -53.26 41.33
CA ALA A 311 24.38 -53.13 42.10
C ALA A 311 24.17 -52.52 43.51
N MET A 312 22.96 -52.63 44.04
CA MET A 312 22.62 -52.35 45.44
C MET A 312 21.82 -53.50 46.04
N VAL A 313 22.44 -54.68 46.11
CA VAL A 313 22.24 -55.72 47.15
C VAL A 313 23.58 -56.42 47.37
#